data_AF-A0A3M8W107-F1
#
_entry.id   AF-A0A3M8W107-F1
#
_cell.length_a   1.000
_cell.length_b   1.000
_cell.length_c   1.000
_cell.angle_alpha   90.00
_cell.angle_beta   90.00
_cell.angle_gamma   90.00
#
_symmetry.space_group_name_H-M   'P 1'
#
loop_
_entity.id
_entity.type
_entity.pdbx_description
1 polymer ?
#
loop_
_entity_poly.entity_id
_entity_poly.type
_entity_poly.pdbx_seq_one_letter_code
_entity_poly.pdbx_strand_id
1 'polypeptide(L)'
;MVNNNQPSLLTVLRSLPWSRANARHAARSRGHGRPELRGAKALTVDGLGLDFPGAVQSARIMRFRANAATGRLTRKTIYAITDLPSTQASPQQLGENLLGIS
;
A
#
# COMPACT_ATOMS: atom_id res chain seq x y z
N MET A 1 5.97 -6.26 5.03
CA MET A 1 5.88 -5.99 3.58
C MET A 1 6.09 -7.29 2.82
N VAL A 2 5.43 -7.45 1.67
CA VAL A 2 5.59 -8.63 0.80
C VAL A 2 6.48 -8.27 -0.38
N ASN A 3 7.50 -9.09 -0.62
CA ASN A 3 8.46 -8.93 -1.70
C ASN A 3 8.51 -10.20 -2.57
N ASN A 4 9.49 -10.27 -3.48
CA ASN A 4 9.61 -11.39 -4.42
C ASN A 4 10.03 -12.72 -3.76
N ASN A 5 10.39 -12.72 -2.47
CA ASN A 5 10.68 -13.94 -1.71
C ASN A 5 9.39 -14.74 -1.39
N GLN A 6 8.21 -14.15 -1.59
CA GLN A 6 6.92 -14.81 -1.46
C GLN A 6 6.08 -14.60 -2.73
N PRO A 7 6.47 -15.23 -3.85
CA PRO A 7 5.90 -14.94 -5.16
C PRO A 7 4.43 -15.34 -5.29
N SER A 8 4.00 -16.41 -4.60
CA SER A 8 2.60 -16.83 -4.54
C SER A 8 1.74 -15.78 -3.84
N LEU A 9 2.14 -15.34 -2.65
CA LEU A 9 1.44 -14.29 -1.91
C LEU A 9 1.41 -12.96 -2.69
N LEU A 10 2.53 -12.59 -3.31
CA LEU A 10 2.57 -11.39 -4.16
C LEU A 10 1.60 -11.49 -5.35
N THR A 11 1.45 -12.67 -5.94
CA THR A 11 0.50 -12.92 -7.04
C THR A 11 -0.94 -12.74 -6.57
N VAL A 12 -1.29 -13.30 -5.41
CA VAL A 12 -2.63 -13.15 -4.84
C VAL A 12 -2.91 -11.68 -4.46
N LEU A 13 -1.98 -11.00 -3.81
CA LEU A 13 -2.15 -9.58 -3.46
C LEU A 13 -2.30 -8.68 -4.69
N ARG A 14 -1.72 -9.06 -5.83
CA ARG A 14 -1.91 -8.35 -7.10
C ARG A 14 -3.29 -8.55 -7.70
N SER A 15 -3.92 -9.72 -7.52
CA SER A 15 -5.24 -10.04 -8.08
C SER A 15 -6.41 -9.49 -7.25
N LEU A 16 -6.17 -9.06 -6.02
CA LEU A 16 -7.22 -8.47 -5.16
C LEU A 16 -7.92 -7.27 -5.82
N PRO A 17 -9.23 -7.08 -5.55
CA PRO A 17 -10.04 -6.03 -6.17
C PRO A 17 -9.78 -4.66 -5.53
N TRP A 18 -8.57 -4.11 -5.70
CA TRP A 18 -8.16 -2.80 -5.13
C TRP A 18 -9.02 -1.61 -5.58
N SER A 19 -9.84 -1.76 -6.62
CA SER A 19 -10.86 -0.80 -7.03
C SER A 19 -12.05 -0.73 -6.06
N ARG A 20 -12.31 -1.81 -5.30
CA ARG A 20 -13.37 -1.92 -4.29
C ARG A 20 -12.94 -1.51 -2.88
N ALA A 21 -11.65 -1.20 -2.67
CA ALA A 21 -11.18 -0.72 -1.38
C ALA A 21 -11.90 0.57 -0.99
N ASN A 22 -12.67 0.55 0.10
CA ASN A 22 -13.34 1.74 0.64
C ASN A 22 -12.35 2.60 1.44
N ALA A 23 -11.42 1.93 2.11
CA ALA A 23 -10.39 2.58 2.91
C ALA A 23 -9.25 3.04 1.99
N ARG A 24 -9.13 4.36 1.79
CA ARG A 24 -8.13 4.99 0.92
C ARG A 24 -7.54 6.22 1.60
N HIS A 25 -6.26 6.45 1.37
CA HIS A 25 -5.57 7.68 1.74
C HIS A 25 -4.68 8.13 0.58
N ALA A 26 -4.56 9.44 0.38
CA ALA A 26 -3.60 10.01 -0.56
C ALA A 26 -3.04 11.32 -0.01
N ALA A 27 -1.72 11.48 -0.09
CA ALA A 27 -1.00 12.65 0.37
C ALA A 27 -0.05 13.16 -0.73
N ARG A 28 0.04 14.47 -0.87
CA ARG A 28 1.04 15.14 -1.72
C ARG A 28 2.06 15.82 -0.83
N SER A 29 3.34 15.65 -1.13
CA SER A 29 4.42 16.33 -0.42
C SER A 29 5.50 16.78 -1.39
N ARG A 30 6.41 17.64 -0.92
CA ARG A 30 7.62 18.04 -1.64
C ARG A 30 8.83 17.71 -0.78
N GLY A 31 9.58 16.67 -1.14
CA GLY A 31 10.83 16.30 -0.46
C GLY A 31 12.03 16.78 -1.27
N HIS A 32 12.90 17.61 -0.69
CA HIS A 32 14.07 18.20 -1.38
C HIS A 32 13.72 18.82 -2.75
N GLY A 33 12.59 19.54 -2.83
CA GLY A 33 12.10 20.16 -4.06
C GLY A 33 11.40 19.22 -5.04
N ARG A 34 11.37 17.90 -4.78
CA ARG A 34 10.72 16.93 -5.66
C ARG A 34 9.27 16.69 -5.26
N PRO A 35 8.29 16.81 -6.17
CA PRO A 35 6.92 16.45 -5.86
C PRO A 35 6.82 14.92 -5.67
N GLU A 36 6.23 14.54 -4.56
CA GLU A 36 5.89 13.17 -4.24
C GLU A 36 4.38 13.07 -4.04
N LEU A 37 3.77 12.04 -4.64
CA LEU A 37 2.39 11.67 -4.37
C LEU A 37 2.42 10.26 -3.77
N ARG A 38 1.78 10.11 -2.61
CA ARG A 38 1.68 8.84 -1.89
C ARG A 38 0.21 8.48 -1.81
N GLY A 39 -0.11 7.22 -1.98
CA GLY A 39 -1.46 6.70 -1.85
C GLY A 39 -1.44 5.35 -1.18
N ALA A 40 -2.35 5.11 -0.25
CA ALA A 40 -2.54 3.83 0.39
C ALA A 40 -3.99 3.39 0.20
N LYS A 41 -4.18 2.10 -0.07
CA LYS A 41 -5.48 1.44 -0.04
C LYS A 41 -5.37 0.23 0.86
N ALA A 42 -6.39 -0.02 1.67
CA ALA A 42 -6.50 -1.24 2.46
C ALA A 42 -7.77 -2.01 2.08
N LEU A 43 -7.66 -3.34 2.12
CA LEU A 43 -8.77 -4.28 1.99
C LEU A 43 -8.75 -5.17 3.22
N THR A 44 -9.87 -5.30 3.92
CA THR A 44 -10.06 -6.39 4.88
C THR A 44 -9.98 -7.71 4.11
N VAL A 45 -9.21 -8.67 4.64
CA VAL A 45 -8.98 -9.98 4.01
C VAL A 45 -9.71 -11.12 4.70
N ASP A 46 -10.48 -10.84 5.75
CA ASP A 46 -11.44 -11.82 6.27
C ASP A 46 -12.40 -12.22 5.13
N GLY A 47 -12.50 -13.52 4.86
CA GLY A 47 -13.33 -14.03 3.78
C GLY A 47 -12.80 -13.82 2.33
N LEU A 48 -11.60 -13.26 2.12
CA LEU A 48 -10.98 -13.18 0.77
C LEU A 48 -10.21 -14.45 0.36
N GLY A 49 -10.29 -15.52 1.15
CA GLY A 49 -9.69 -16.83 0.82
C GLY A 49 -8.16 -16.82 0.79
N LEU A 50 -7.52 -15.88 1.51
CA LEU A 50 -6.08 -15.94 1.72
C LEU A 50 -5.79 -17.02 2.76
N ASP A 51 -5.02 -18.05 2.40
CA ASP A 51 -4.47 -19.06 3.32
C ASP A 51 -3.37 -18.47 4.23
N PHE A 52 -3.63 -17.31 4.82
CA PHE A 52 -2.76 -16.67 5.80
C PHE A 52 -3.50 -16.57 7.13
N PRO A 53 -3.35 -17.57 8.02
CA PRO A 53 -3.96 -17.56 9.34
C PRO A 53 -3.57 -16.27 10.08
N GLY A 54 -4.57 -15.53 10.55
CA GLY A 54 -4.38 -14.30 11.32
C GLY A 54 -4.16 -13.02 10.52
N ALA A 55 -4.09 -13.06 9.18
CA ALA A 55 -4.13 -11.82 8.39
C ALA A 55 -5.55 -11.25 8.35
N VAL A 56 -5.72 -10.02 8.81
CA VAL A 56 -7.02 -9.33 8.91
C VAL A 56 -7.16 -8.23 7.86
N GLN A 57 -6.05 -7.60 7.44
CA GLN A 57 -6.03 -6.65 6.33
C GLN A 57 -4.86 -6.89 5.36
N SER A 58 -5.08 -6.49 4.11
CA SER A 58 -4.04 -6.28 3.12
C SER A 58 -3.97 -4.81 2.71
N ALA A 59 -2.77 -4.33 2.41
CA ALA A 59 -2.55 -2.97 1.95
C ALA A 59 -1.81 -2.96 0.61
N ARG A 60 -2.29 -2.09 -0.29
CA ARG A 60 -1.59 -1.69 -1.51
C ARG A 60 -1.20 -0.25 -1.38
N ILE A 61 0.09 -0.04 -1.35
CA ILE A 61 0.70 1.26 -1.19
C ILE A 61 1.35 1.65 -2.50
N MET A 62 1.02 2.84 -2.99
CA MET A 62 1.51 3.40 -4.24
C MET A 62 2.28 4.67 -3.93
N ARG A 63 3.49 4.75 -4.46
CA ARG A 63 4.33 5.95 -4.40
C ARG A 63 4.64 6.40 -5.80
N PHE A 64 4.35 7.65 -6.09
CA PHE A 64 4.74 8.32 -7.30
C PHE A 64 5.80 9.37 -6.97
N ARG A 65 6.89 9.37 -7.73
CA ARG A 65 7.96 10.34 -7.60
C ARG A 65 8.29 10.90 -8.98
N ALA A 66 8.29 12.22 -9.12
CA ALA A 66 8.82 12.84 -10.33
C ALA A 66 10.35 12.87 -10.29
N ASN A 67 10.98 12.55 -11.41
CA ASN A 67 12.39 12.86 -11.64
C ASN A 67 12.51 14.37 -11.84
N ALA A 68 13.39 15.02 -11.07
CA ALA A 68 13.54 16.48 -11.11
C ALA A 68 14.14 16.99 -12.42
N ALA A 69 15.02 16.20 -13.06
CA ALA A 69 15.70 16.59 -14.29
C ALA A 69 14.83 16.35 -15.53
N THR A 70 14.02 15.28 -15.53
CA THR A 70 13.25 14.87 -16.73
C THR A 70 11.74 15.03 -16.60
N GLY A 71 11.23 15.39 -15.42
CA GLY A 71 9.79 15.42 -15.12
C GLY A 71 9.12 14.04 -15.07
N ARG A 72 9.83 12.96 -15.40
CA ARG A 72 9.26 11.62 -15.52
C ARG A 72 8.73 11.11 -14.18
N LEU A 73 7.46 10.70 -14.17
CA LEU A 73 6.81 10.11 -13.00
C LEU A 73 7.13 8.62 -12.89
N THR A 74 7.75 8.20 -11.79
CA THR A 74 8.00 6.79 -11.47
C THR A 74 7.04 6.32 -10.40
N ARG A 75 6.35 5.20 -10.65
CA ARG A 75 5.44 4.54 -9.69
C ARG A 75 6.13 3.33 -9.05
N LYS A 76 6.13 3.27 -7.71
CA LYS A 76 6.40 2.06 -6.93
C LYS A 76 5.11 1.58 -6.29
N THR A 77 4.85 0.27 -6.33
CA THR A 77 3.74 -0.35 -5.60
C THR A 77 4.33 -1.34 -4.60
N ILE A 78 3.94 -1.20 -3.33
CA ILE A 78 4.30 -2.09 -2.23
C ILE A 78 3.03 -2.77 -1.76
N TYR A 79 3.14 -4.05 -1.42
CA TYR A 79 2.06 -4.81 -0.82
C TYR A 79 2.43 -5.18 0.63
N ALA A 80 1.43 -5.21 1.51
CA ALA A 80 1.58 -5.65 2.88
C ALA A 80 0.35 -6.44 3.32
N ILE A 81 0.54 -7.30 4.31
CA ILE A 81 -0.52 -7.96 5.08
C ILE A 81 -0.28 -7.61 6.55
N THR A 82 -1.37 -7.53 7.32
CA THR A 82 -1.34 -7.26 8.76
C THR A 82 -2.49 -7.99 9.44
N ASP A 83 -2.24 -8.38 10.68
CA ASP A 83 -3.21 -8.88 11.66
C ASP A 83 -4.05 -7.78 12.31
N LEU A 84 -3.70 -6.50 12.12
CA LEU A 84 -4.46 -5.39 12.66
C LEU A 84 -5.75 -5.16 11.84
N PRO A 85 -6.94 -5.04 12.47
CA PRO A 85 -8.16 -4.62 11.81
C PRO A 85 -8.12 -3.13 11.42
N SER A 86 -9.02 -2.72 10.52
CA SER A 86 -9.08 -1.36 9.99
C SER A 86 -9.34 -0.29 11.06
N THR A 87 -9.95 -0.69 12.19
CA THR A 87 -10.18 0.14 13.37
C THR A 87 -8.91 0.45 14.14
N GLN A 88 -7.89 -0.42 14.07
CA GLN A 88 -6.60 -0.24 14.74
C GLN A 88 -5.53 0.34 13.79
N ALA A 89 -5.62 0.02 12.51
CA ALA A 89 -4.70 0.51 11.49
C ALA A 89 -5.46 0.93 10.24
N SER A 90 -5.75 2.23 10.17
CA SER A 90 -6.32 2.86 8.97
C SER A 90 -5.32 2.83 7.80
N PRO A 91 -5.77 3.01 6.54
CA PRO A 91 -4.87 3.12 5.39
C PRO A 91 -3.82 4.22 5.53
N GLN A 92 -4.15 5.30 6.23
CA GLN A 92 -3.21 6.37 6.52
C GLN A 92 -2.10 5.86 7.43
N GLN A 93 -2.44 5.30 8.59
CA GLN A 93 -1.46 4.75 9.53
C GLN A 93 -0.61 3.64 8.91
N LEU A 94 -1.22 2.77 8.09
CA LEU A 94 -0.49 1.78 7.31
C LEU A 94 0.47 2.43 6.30
N GLY A 95 0.04 3.50 5.63
CA GLY A 95 0.88 4.28 4.74
C GLY A 95 2.04 4.98 5.46
N GLU A 96 1.78 5.59 6.61
CA GLU A 96 2.76 6.30 7.45
C GLU A 96 3.80 5.33 8.00
N ASN A 97 3.38 4.23 8.62
CA ASN A 97 4.26 3.25 9.23
C ASN A 97 5.11 2.49 8.20
N LEU A 98 4.56 2.23 7.01
CA LEU A 98 5.25 1.47 5.96
C LEU A 98 6.05 2.35 4.99
N LEU A 99 5.81 3.65 4.92
CA LEU A 99 6.55 4.56 4.03
C LEU A 99 7.33 5.68 4.74
N GLY A 100 7.21 5.83 6.06
CA GLY A 100 7.76 6.96 6.81
C GLY A 100 7.13 8.27 6.35
N ILE A 101 5.80 8.35 6.35
CA ILE A 101 5.05 9.58 6.05
C ILE A 101 4.79 10.24 7.40
N SER A 102 5.37 11.41 7.61
CA SER A 102 4.95 12.37 8.64
C SER A 102 4.15 13.47 7.97
#